data_AF-A0A537IZF5-F1
#
_entry.id   AF-A0A537IZF5-F1
#
_cell.length_a   1.000
_cell.length_b   1.000
_cell.length_c   1.000
_cell.angle_alpha   90.00
_cell.angle_beta   90.00
_cell.angle_gamma   90.00
#
_symmetry.space_group_name_H-M   'P 1'
#
loop_
_entity.id
_entity.type
_entity.pdbx_description
1 polymer ?
#
loop_
_entity_poly.entity_id
_entity_poly.type
_entity_poly.pdbx_seq_one_letter_code
_entity_poly.pdbx_strand_id
1 'polypeptide(L)'
;WGGPRDQAAARVGFLIAFPVLVVCPIFLTIDLGQPLRFWHMLISTTPGQSGFVFKNWSPMSVGSWALLTYGVFAFVSFLDALGSGALLAGAFGRLFIAVGAILALFIASYTGVLLSVSNQPVWSDTWTLGGLFLASGLSGSAALLSSVAANSEGRLRRAEGYFALLELVLIVAFLVTLAPAGTLARVIAGPWIILWAVVAVSLVLPLSELVGRAPAVSGITALVVLVGVLALRAVVIFSAQM
;
A
#
# COMPACT_ATOMS: atom_id res chain seq x y z
N TRP A 1 0.91 -7.87 -21.50
CA TRP A 1 1.46 -8.23 -20.19
C TRP A 1 2.17 -9.57 -20.33
N GLY A 2 3.41 -9.69 -19.86
CA GLY A 2 4.17 -10.95 -19.88
C GLY A 2 5.28 -11.04 -20.94
N GLY A 3 5.80 -9.90 -21.42
CA GLY A 3 6.99 -9.90 -22.27
C GLY A 3 8.30 -10.05 -21.45
N PRO A 4 9.45 -10.33 -22.09
CA PRO A 4 10.73 -10.49 -21.40
C PRO A 4 11.13 -9.27 -20.53
N ARG A 5 10.74 -8.06 -20.96
CA ARG A 5 10.96 -6.82 -20.20
C ARG A 5 10.09 -6.76 -18.94
N ASP A 6 8.84 -7.20 -19.02
CA ASP A 6 7.92 -7.27 -17.87
C ASP A 6 8.44 -8.29 -16.85
N GLN A 7 9.11 -9.36 -17.30
CA GLN A 7 9.67 -10.41 -16.44
C GLN A 7 10.84 -9.89 -15.58
N ALA A 8 11.71 -9.03 -16.13
CA ALA A 8 12.79 -8.40 -15.37
C ALA A 8 12.24 -7.47 -14.27
N ALA A 9 11.24 -6.65 -14.60
CA ALA A 9 10.58 -5.77 -13.63
C ALA A 9 9.82 -6.57 -12.56
N ALA A 10 9.13 -7.65 -12.94
CA ALA A 10 8.44 -8.54 -12.02
C ALA A 10 9.41 -9.21 -11.04
N ARG A 11 10.57 -9.68 -11.53
CA ARG A 11 11.63 -10.26 -10.68
C ARG A 11 12.13 -9.26 -9.64
N VAL A 12 12.43 -8.02 -10.06
CA VAL A 12 12.82 -6.94 -9.13
C VAL A 12 11.70 -6.67 -8.11
N GLY A 13 10.44 -6.65 -8.55
CA GLY A 13 9.28 -6.52 -7.68
C GLY A 13 9.22 -7.60 -6.61
N PHE A 14 9.38 -8.88 -6.98
CA PHE A 14 9.40 -9.98 -6.00
C PHE A 14 10.59 -9.91 -5.05
N LEU A 15 11.77 -9.49 -5.53
CA LEU A 15 12.96 -9.33 -4.69
C LEU A 15 12.80 -8.22 -3.64
N ILE A 16 12.08 -7.15 -3.96
CA ILE A 16 11.87 -6.01 -3.06
C ILE A 16 10.67 -6.22 -2.13
N ALA A 17 9.60 -6.85 -2.63
CA ALA A 17 8.33 -6.96 -1.92
C ALA A 17 8.46 -7.67 -0.57
N PHE A 18 9.16 -8.80 -0.48
CA PHE A 18 9.27 -9.55 0.77
C PHE A 18 10.13 -8.82 1.83
N PRO A 19 11.35 -8.34 1.54
CA PRO A 19 12.12 -7.58 2.53
C PRO A 19 11.39 -6.35 3.07
N VAL A 20 10.73 -5.58 2.19
CA VAL A 20 9.94 -4.40 2.61
C VAL A 20 8.72 -4.82 3.43
N LEU A 21 8.04 -5.91 3.04
CA LEU A 21 6.90 -6.44 3.78
C LEU A 21 7.29 -6.83 5.21
N VAL A 22 8.46 -7.44 5.43
CA VAL A 22 8.91 -7.88 6.76
C VAL A 22 9.07 -6.72 7.76
N VAL A 23 9.39 -5.52 7.27
CA VAL A 23 9.54 -4.32 8.11
C VAL A 23 8.21 -3.93 8.79
N CYS A 24 7.08 -4.07 8.09
CA CYS A 24 5.77 -3.68 8.60
C CYS A 24 5.29 -4.46 9.85
N PRO A 25 5.25 -5.81 9.87
CA PRO A 25 4.86 -6.56 11.06
C PRO A 25 5.85 -6.38 12.22
N ILE A 26 7.13 -6.09 11.96
CA ILE A 26 8.09 -5.74 13.02
C ILE A 26 7.62 -4.46 13.72
N PHE A 27 7.32 -3.39 12.97
CA PHE A 27 6.80 -2.17 13.58
C PHE A 27 5.45 -2.38 14.27
N LEU A 28 4.52 -3.11 13.66
CA LEU A 28 3.22 -3.42 14.27
C LEU A 28 3.34 -4.19 15.59
N THR A 29 4.26 -5.14 15.68
CA THR A 29 4.46 -5.93 16.91
C THR A 29 5.16 -5.14 18.01
N ILE A 30 6.05 -4.21 17.65
CA ILE A 30 6.66 -3.27 18.60
C ILE A 30 5.61 -2.28 19.12
N ASP A 31 4.76 -1.75 18.24
CA ASP A 31 3.69 -0.80 18.58
C ASP A 31 2.67 -1.38 19.58
N LEU A 32 2.41 -2.69 19.52
CA LEU A 32 1.57 -3.41 20.49
C LEU A 32 2.16 -3.45 21.92
N GLY A 33 3.42 -3.05 22.13
CA GLY A 33 4.09 -3.01 23.43
C GLY A 33 4.52 -4.37 24.01
N GLN A 34 4.01 -5.49 23.47
CA GLN A 34 4.38 -6.85 23.88
C GLN A 34 4.68 -7.75 22.66
N PRO A 35 5.77 -7.49 21.91
CA PRO A 35 6.03 -8.12 20.61
C PRO A 35 6.10 -9.66 20.68
N LEU A 36 6.69 -10.20 21.75
CA LEU A 36 6.84 -11.66 21.95
C LEU A 36 5.51 -12.39 22.16
N ARG A 37 4.42 -11.66 22.44
CA ARG A 37 3.09 -12.24 22.68
C ARG A 37 2.17 -12.16 21.48
N PHE A 38 2.57 -11.52 20.38
CA PHE A 38 1.74 -11.35 19.18
C PHE A 38 1.14 -12.67 18.67
N TRP A 39 1.89 -13.77 18.74
CA TRP A 39 1.41 -15.08 18.28
C TRP A 39 0.15 -15.55 19.03
N HIS A 40 -0.11 -15.10 20.27
CA HIS A 40 -1.35 -15.40 20.99
C HIS A 40 -2.59 -14.77 20.35
N MET A 41 -2.40 -13.78 19.47
CA MET A 41 -3.47 -13.19 18.67
C MET A 41 -3.90 -14.11 17.52
N LEU A 42 -3.01 -14.99 17.07
CA LEU A 42 -3.25 -15.97 16.00
C LEU A 42 -3.61 -17.35 16.56
N ILE A 43 -3.05 -17.73 17.70
CA ILE A 43 -3.21 -19.04 18.32
C ILE A 43 -3.58 -18.87 19.78
N SER A 44 -4.74 -19.40 20.16
CA SER A 44 -5.18 -19.48 21.56
C SER A 44 -4.52 -20.67 22.23
N THR A 45 -4.00 -20.43 23.43
CA THR A 45 -3.46 -21.47 24.33
C THR A 45 -4.34 -21.70 25.55
N THR A 46 -5.53 -21.10 25.59
CA THR A 46 -6.47 -21.27 26.69
C THR A 46 -6.87 -22.75 26.82
N PRO A 47 -6.71 -23.38 28.00
CA PRO A 47 -7.10 -24.77 28.21
C PRO A 47 -8.56 -25.01 27.82
N GLY A 48 -8.80 -25.97 26.93
CA GLY A 48 -10.15 -26.29 26.41
C GLY A 48 -10.59 -25.48 25.18
N GLN A 49 -9.82 -24.48 24.75
CA GLN A 49 -10.06 -23.69 23.52
C GLN A 49 -8.78 -23.45 22.73
N SER A 50 -7.85 -24.42 22.75
CA SER A 50 -6.59 -24.32 22.00
C SER A 50 -6.84 -24.44 20.50
N GLY A 51 -6.39 -23.45 19.73
CA GLY A 51 -6.55 -23.47 18.27
C GLY A 51 -6.30 -22.11 17.61
N PHE A 52 -6.53 -22.06 16.29
CA PHE A 52 -6.43 -20.82 15.53
C PHE A 52 -7.54 -19.84 15.90
N VAL A 53 -7.15 -18.60 16.14
CA VAL A 53 -8.06 -17.51 16.51
C VAL A 53 -8.36 -16.68 15.27
N PHE A 54 -9.53 -16.88 14.69
CA PHE A 54 -10.03 -16.04 13.60
C PHE A 54 -11.33 -15.34 14.02
N LYS A 55 -11.28 -14.02 14.16
CA LYS A 55 -12.42 -13.18 14.55
C LYS A 55 -12.84 -12.34 13.35
N ASN A 56 -13.81 -12.81 12.57
CA ASN A 56 -14.26 -12.11 11.35
C ASN A 56 -14.91 -10.73 11.64
N TRP A 57 -15.38 -10.50 12.87
CA TRP A 57 -15.92 -9.22 13.34
C TRP A 57 -14.84 -8.25 13.85
N SER A 58 -13.60 -8.72 14.05
CA SER A 58 -12.50 -7.86 14.45
C SER A 58 -11.67 -7.58 13.20
N PRO A 59 -11.70 -6.34 12.67
CA PRO A 59 -10.89 -5.98 11.53
C PRO A 59 -9.44 -6.42 11.77
N MET A 60 -8.83 -6.00 12.89
CA MET A 60 -7.45 -6.33 13.27
C MET A 60 -7.09 -7.83 13.14
N SER A 61 -8.01 -8.76 13.49
CA SER A 61 -7.79 -10.20 13.30
C SER A 61 -7.73 -10.59 11.82
N VAL A 62 -8.67 -10.09 11.00
CA VAL A 62 -8.68 -10.30 9.54
C VAL A 62 -7.38 -9.79 8.92
N GLY A 63 -6.92 -8.61 9.34
CA GLY A 63 -5.66 -8.02 8.88
C GLY A 63 -4.43 -8.86 9.19
N SER A 64 -4.30 -9.35 10.42
CA SER A 64 -3.17 -10.20 10.81
C SER A 64 -3.12 -11.50 10.02
N TRP A 65 -4.27 -12.14 9.80
CA TRP A 65 -4.34 -13.35 8.97
C TRP A 65 -4.03 -13.07 7.50
N ALA A 66 -4.58 -11.99 6.93
CA ALA A 66 -4.28 -11.60 5.55
C ALA A 66 -2.79 -11.30 5.36
N LEU A 67 -2.17 -10.54 6.27
CA LEU A 67 -0.73 -10.25 6.26
C LEU A 67 0.11 -11.52 6.34
N LEU A 68 -0.25 -12.46 7.22
CA LEU A 68 0.44 -13.73 7.35
C LEU A 68 0.32 -14.56 6.07
N THR A 69 -0.88 -14.68 5.50
CA THR A 69 -1.11 -15.42 4.27
C THR A 69 -0.34 -14.79 3.11
N TYR A 70 -0.44 -13.47 2.90
CA TYR A 70 0.33 -12.78 1.86
C TYR A 70 1.84 -12.88 2.08
N GLY A 71 2.31 -12.87 3.33
CA GLY A 71 3.71 -13.11 3.66
C GLY A 71 4.24 -14.42 3.08
N VAL A 72 3.43 -15.49 3.07
CA VAL A 72 3.79 -16.76 2.41
C VAL A 72 3.91 -16.59 0.89
N PHE A 73 2.95 -15.92 0.25
CA PHE A 73 3.01 -15.65 -1.20
C PHE A 73 4.22 -14.80 -1.58
N ALA A 74 4.50 -13.75 -0.81
CA ALA A 74 5.65 -12.88 -1.00
C ALA A 74 6.97 -13.64 -0.79
N PHE A 75 7.06 -14.49 0.24
CA PHE A 75 8.24 -15.29 0.53
C PHE A 75 8.56 -16.31 -0.57
N VAL A 76 7.54 -17.06 -1.02
CA VAL A 76 7.72 -18.04 -2.11
C VAL A 76 8.13 -17.34 -3.40
N SER A 77 7.50 -16.20 -3.73
CA SER A 77 7.85 -15.42 -4.92
C SER A 77 9.25 -14.83 -4.84
N PHE A 78 9.69 -14.42 -3.64
CA PHE A 78 11.05 -13.95 -3.38
C PHE A 78 12.09 -15.07 -3.58
N LEU A 79 11.84 -16.26 -3.03
CA LEU A 79 12.73 -17.42 -3.21
C LEU A 79 12.82 -17.86 -4.67
N ASP A 80 11.69 -17.90 -5.38
CA ASP A 80 11.67 -18.24 -6.80
C ASP A 80 12.43 -17.21 -7.65
N ALA A 81 12.29 -15.92 -7.32
CA ALA A 81 13.03 -14.83 -7.98
C ALA A 81 14.55 -14.87 -7.68
N LEU A 82 14.95 -15.37 -6.52
CA LEU A 82 16.36 -15.57 -6.16
C LEU A 82 16.97 -16.77 -6.89
N GLY A 83 16.18 -17.82 -7.09
CA GLY A 83 16.55 -19.03 -7.83
C GLY A 83 16.37 -18.91 -9.34
N SER A 84 15.90 -20.01 -9.95
CA SER A 84 15.76 -20.16 -11.40
C SER A 84 14.44 -19.64 -11.98
N GLY A 85 13.48 -19.22 -11.14
CA GLY A 85 12.11 -18.88 -11.58
C GLY A 85 11.27 -20.10 -12.00
N ALA A 86 11.74 -21.32 -11.71
CA ALA A 86 11.10 -22.55 -12.17
C ALA A 86 9.91 -22.97 -11.29
N LEU A 87 9.88 -22.57 -10.01
CA LEU A 87 8.84 -22.96 -9.07
C LEU A 87 7.50 -22.31 -9.45
N LEU A 88 7.54 -21.04 -9.90
CA LEU A 88 6.36 -20.31 -10.37
C LEU A 88 6.27 -20.25 -11.90
N ALA A 89 6.77 -21.28 -12.58
CA ALA A 89 6.57 -21.42 -14.02
C ALA A 89 5.17 -21.96 -14.37
N GLY A 90 4.72 -21.68 -15.60
CA GLY A 90 3.51 -22.29 -16.17
C GLY A 90 2.18 -21.79 -15.58
N ALA A 91 1.16 -22.65 -15.62
CA ALA A 91 -0.20 -22.30 -15.19
C ALA A 91 -0.31 -22.12 -13.67
N PHE A 92 0.35 -22.98 -12.90
CA PHE A 92 0.36 -22.90 -11.43
C PHE A 92 0.96 -21.60 -10.94
N GLY A 93 2.13 -21.20 -11.44
CA GLY A 93 2.75 -19.94 -11.06
C GLY A 93 1.92 -18.71 -11.40
N ARG A 94 1.23 -18.70 -12.56
CA ARG A 94 0.29 -17.62 -12.89
C ARG A 94 -0.87 -17.53 -11.91
N LEU A 95 -1.44 -18.66 -11.49
CA LEU A 95 -2.48 -18.69 -10.46
C LEU A 95 -1.94 -18.20 -9.12
N PHE A 96 -0.76 -18.67 -8.72
CA PHE A 96 -0.11 -18.28 -7.47
C PHE A 96 0.14 -16.77 -7.40
N ILE A 97 0.69 -16.20 -8.47
CA ILE A 97 0.94 -14.75 -8.58
C ILE A 97 -0.39 -13.98 -8.60
N ALA A 98 -1.42 -14.48 -9.28
CA ALA A 98 -2.73 -13.83 -9.33
C ALA A 98 -3.39 -13.79 -7.94
N VAL A 99 -3.38 -14.90 -7.20
CA VAL A 99 -3.90 -14.97 -5.82
C VAL A 99 -3.08 -14.05 -4.91
N GLY A 100 -1.74 -14.09 -5.01
CA GLY A 100 -0.85 -13.21 -4.28
C GLY A 100 -1.13 -11.72 -4.55
N ALA A 101 -1.39 -11.34 -5.81
CA ALA A 101 -1.73 -9.98 -6.19
C ALA A 101 -3.08 -9.53 -5.60
N ILE A 102 -4.09 -10.40 -5.59
CA ILE A 102 -5.39 -10.11 -4.95
C ILE A 102 -5.19 -9.86 -3.45
N LEU A 103 -4.42 -10.70 -2.78
CA LEU A 103 -4.09 -10.51 -1.35
C LEU A 103 -3.28 -9.22 -1.11
N ALA A 104 -2.35 -8.88 -2.01
CA ALA A 104 -1.58 -7.65 -1.94
C ALA A 104 -2.49 -6.40 -2.04
N LEU A 105 -3.43 -6.39 -2.99
CA LEU A 105 -4.43 -5.32 -3.15
C LEU A 105 -5.34 -5.22 -1.92
N PHE A 106 -5.76 -6.36 -1.38
CA PHE A 106 -6.51 -6.41 -0.13
C PHE A 106 -5.72 -5.75 0.99
N ILE A 107 -4.47 -6.15 1.25
CA ILE A 107 -3.65 -5.59 2.35
C ILE A 107 -3.37 -4.09 2.15
N ALA A 108 -3.06 -3.67 0.93
CA ALA A 108 -2.77 -2.28 0.60
C ALA A 108 -3.97 -1.35 0.88
N SER A 109 -5.19 -1.81 0.63
CA SER A 109 -6.42 -1.06 0.95
C SER A 109 -6.87 -1.21 2.39
N TYR A 110 -6.67 -2.39 2.97
CA TYR A 110 -7.23 -2.79 4.25
C TYR A 110 -6.80 -1.91 5.42
N THR A 111 -5.58 -1.39 5.42
CA THR A 111 -5.11 -0.43 6.45
C THR A 111 -5.93 0.86 6.47
N GLY A 112 -6.45 1.33 5.32
CA GLY A 112 -7.34 2.48 5.27
C GLY A 112 -8.74 2.13 5.76
N VAL A 113 -9.22 0.93 5.44
CA VAL A 113 -10.52 0.42 5.95
C VAL A 113 -10.48 0.31 7.47
N LEU A 114 -9.38 -0.19 8.03
CA LEU A 114 -9.15 -0.25 9.48
C LEU A 114 -9.34 1.10 10.17
N LEU A 115 -8.80 2.16 9.58
CA LEU A 115 -8.97 3.51 10.11
C LEU A 115 -10.44 3.96 10.01
N SER A 116 -11.10 3.70 8.87
CA SER A 116 -12.48 4.13 8.65
C SER A 116 -13.52 3.50 9.58
N VAL A 117 -13.23 2.33 10.15
CA VAL A 117 -14.12 1.64 11.12
C VAL A 117 -13.72 1.90 12.58
N SER A 118 -12.76 2.80 12.80
CA SER A 118 -12.42 3.27 14.15
C SER A 118 -13.36 4.39 14.59
N ASN A 119 -13.29 4.79 15.87
CA ASN A 119 -14.09 5.88 16.42
C ASN A 119 -13.34 7.22 16.48
N GLN A 120 -12.33 7.41 15.63
CA GLN A 120 -11.55 8.64 15.57
C GLN A 120 -12.16 9.61 14.54
N PRO A 121 -12.42 10.88 14.92
CA PRO A 121 -12.84 11.92 13.99
C PRO A 121 -11.89 12.00 12.79
N VAL A 122 -12.37 12.46 11.63
CA VAL A 122 -11.69 12.36 10.32
C VAL A 122 -11.67 10.93 9.77
N TRP A 123 -11.21 9.95 10.55
CA TRP A 123 -11.10 8.57 10.06
C TRP A 123 -12.48 7.95 9.86
N SER A 124 -13.36 8.02 10.86
CA SER A 124 -14.73 7.50 10.81
C SER A 124 -15.65 8.23 9.84
N ASP A 125 -15.29 9.46 9.48
CA ASP A 125 -16.14 10.38 8.73
C ASP A 125 -16.08 10.16 7.21
N THR A 126 -15.27 9.19 6.77
CA THR A 126 -15.08 8.93 5.35
C THR A 126 -14.88 7.44 5.04
N TRP A 127 -15.47 7.01 3.93
CA TRP A 127 -15.32 5.65 3.41
C TRP A 127 -14.14 5.52 2.41
N THR A 128 -13.51 6.64 2.03
CA THR A 128 -12.54 6.67 0.92
C THR A 128 -11.13 6.21 1.31
N LEU A 129 -10.83 6.09 2.61
CA LEU A 129 -9.47 5.80 3.12
C LEU A 129 -8.89 4.50 2.54
N GLY A 130 -9.69 3.44 2.43
CA GLY A 130 -9.22 2.18 1.87
C GLY A 130 -8.76 2.31 0.42
N GLY A 131 -9.54 3.02 -0.40
CA GLY A 131 -9.17 3.31 -1.79
C GLY A 131 -7.94 4.22 -1.87
N LEU A 132 -7.89 5.28 -1.05
CA LEU A 132 -6.82 6.27 -1.07
C LEU A 132 -5.48 5.64 -0.66
N PHE A 133 -5.49 4.72 0.30
CA PHE A 133 -4.31 3.96 0.70
C PHE A 133 -3.88 2.95 -0.37
N LEU A 134 -4.83 2.35 -1.08
CA LEU A 134 -4.53 1.49 -2.22
C LEU A 134 -3.88 2.27 -3.37
N ALA A 135 -4.50 3.38 -3.79
CA ALA A 135 -4.05 4.19 -4.92
C ALA A 135 -2.66 4.78 -4.68
N SER A 136 -2.43 5.38 -3.50
CA SER A 136 -1.11 5.91 -3.13
C SER A 136 -0.05 4.81 -3.02
N GLY A 137 -0.42 3.62 -2.51
CA GLY A 137 0.48 2.47 -2.44
C GLY A 137 0.89 1.93 -3.83
N LEU A 138 -0.05 1.87 -4.77
CA LEU A 138 0.20 1.48 -6.16
C LEU A 138 1.06 2.52 -6.89
N SER A 139 0.79 3.81 -6.67
CA SER A 139 1.56 4.93 -7.20
C SER A 139 3.03 4.87 -6.73
N GLY A 140 3.26 4.77 -5.41
CA GLY A 140 4.61 4.63 -4.85
C GLY A 140 5.34 3.36 -5.30
N SER A 141 4.62 2.25 -5.46
CA SER A 141 5.20 0.99 -5.97
C SER A 141 5.61 1.10 -7.43
N ALA A 142 4.78 1.72 -8.29
CA ALA A 142 5.08 1.94 -9.70
C ALA A 142 6.28 2.87 -9.87
N ALA A 143 6.31 3.97 -9.10
CA ALA A 143 7.41 4.91 -9.05
C ALA A 143 8.75 4.23 -8.65
N LEU A 144 8.76 3.47 -7.55
CA LEU A 144 9.95 2.75 -7.11
C LEU A 144 10.42 1.73 -8.16
N LEU A 145 9.51 0.95 -8.74
CA LEU A 145 9.88 -0.02 -9.77
C LEU A 145 10.39 0.66 -11.05
N SER A 146 9.86 1.83 -11.43
CA SER A 146 10.36 2.57 -12.59
C SER A 146 11.80 3.06 -12.40
N SER A 147 12.17 3.47 -11.18
CA SER A 147 13.53 3.93 -10.86
C SER A 147 14.58 2.82 -10.89
N VAL A 148 14.20 1.57 -10.64
CA VAL A 148 15.12 0.42 -10.54
C VAL A 148 15.06 -0.49 -11.78
N ALA A 149 13.94 -0.51 -12.50
CA ALA A 149 13.73 -1.36 -13.68
C ALA A 149 13.52 -0.54 -14.98
N ALA A 150 14.59 0.13 -15.43
CA ALA A 150 14.60 1.03 -16.59
C ALA A 150 14.02 0.44 -17.90
N ASN A 151 14.04 -0.89 -18.08
CA ASN A 151 13.57 -1.54 -19.31
C ASN A 151 12.02 -1.60 -19.44
N SER A 152 11.27 -1.37 -18.36
CA SER A 152 9.80 -1.42 -18.32
C SER A 152 9.14 -0.07 -18.07
N GLU A 153 9.94 0.99 -18.15
CA GLU A 153 9.62 2.34 -17.69
C GLU A 153 8.37 2.92 -18.36
N GLY A 154 8.20 2.75 -19.68
CA GLY A 154 7.06 3.34 -20.40
C GLY A 154 5.68 2.80 -20.00
N ARG A 155 5.56 1.52 -19.62
CA ARG A 155 4.29 0.95 -19.15
C ARG A 155 4.02 1.30 -17.69
N LEU A 156 5.07 1.27 -16.87
CA LEU A 156 4.98 1.66 -15.46
C LEU A 156 4.62 3.13 -15.32
N ARG A 157 5.22 4.04 -16.09
CA ARG A 157 4.86 5.47 -16.14
C ARG A 157 3.39 5.69 -16.49
N ARG A 158 2.86 4.95 -17.47
CA ARG A 158 1.45 5.06 -17.83
C ARG A 158 0.53 4.55 -16.71
N ALA A 159 0.91 3.44 -16.06
CA ALA A 159 0.19 2.94 -14.90
C ALA A 159 0.24 3.93 -13.73
N GLU A 160 1.40 4.53 -13.48
CA GLU A 160 1.64 5.58 -12.47
C GLU A 160 0.71 6.78 -12.68
N GLY A 161 0.57 7.26 -13.92
CA GLY A 161 -0.38 8.32 -14.26
C GLY A 161 -1.83 7.96 -13.93
N TYR A 162 -2.26 6.72 -14.22
CA TYR A 162 -3.61 6.25 -13.84
C TYR A 162 -3.78 6.11 -12.32
N PHE A 163 -2.77 5.64 -11.61
CA PHE A 163 -2.79 5.54 -10.15
C PHE A 163 -2.85 6.93 -9.49
N ALA A 164 -2.09 7.89 -10.01
CA ALA A 164 -2.13 9.28 -9.55
C ALA A 164 -3.48 9.95 -9.85
N LEU A 165 -4.10 9.64 -11.00
CA LEU A 165 -5.46 10.11 -11.30
C LEU A 165 -6.48 9.52 -10.31
N LEU A 166 -6.40 8.22 -10.04
CA LEU A 166 -7.25 7.55 -9.04
C LEU A 166 -7.04 8.15 -7.65
N GLU A 167 -5.78 8.38 -7.26
CA GLU A 167 -5.40 9.02 -6.00
C GLU A 167 -5.97 10.43 -5.89
N LEU A 168 -5.85 11.26 -6.94
CA LEU A 168 -6.43 12.59 -6.98
C LEU A 168 -7.96 12.55 -6.81
N VAL A 169 -8.65 11.66 -7.53
CA VAL A 169 -10.11 11.50 -7.40
C VAL A 169 -10.49 11.11 -5.97
N LEU A 170 -9.73 10.20 -5.36
CA LEU A 170 -9.99 9.75 -3.99
C LEU A 170 -9.64 10.80 -2.93
N ILE A 171 -8.63 11.64 -3.17
CA ILE A 171 -8.32 12.82 -2.35
C ILE A 171 -9.47 13.82 -2.41
N VAL A 172 -9.98 14.13 -3.60
CA VAL A 172 -11.14 15.02 -3.75
C VAL A 172 -12.34 14.43 -3.02
N ALA A 173 -12.63 13.15 -3.23
CA ALA A 173 -13.73 12.46 -2.55
C ALA A 173 -13.55 12.47 -1.02
N PHE A 174 -12.33 12.26 -0.52
CA PHE A 174 -11.98 12.35 0.90
C PHE A 174 -12.25 13.75 1.47
N LEU A 175 -11.82 14.82 0.82
CA LEU A 175 -12.07 16.18 1.30
C LEU A 175 -13.56 16.53 1.24
N VAL A 176 -14.27 16.07 0.21
CA VAL A 176 -15.72 16.29 0.07
C VAL A 176 -16.52 15.57 1.15
N THR A 177 -16.14 14.34 1.54
CA THR A 177 -16.84 13.60 2.60
C THR A 177 -16.60 14.21 3.99
N LEU A 178 -15.45 14.84 4.23
CA LEU A 178 -15.15 15.51 5.50
C LEU A 178 -15.87 16.86 5.70
N ALA A 179 -16.26 17.53 4.60
CA ALA A 179 -16.96 18.81 4.66
C ALA A 179 -18.29 18.75 5.45
N PRO A 180 -19.25 17.85 5.15
CA PRO A 180 -20.48 17.73 5.92
C PRO A 180 -20.26 17.19 7.34
N ALA A 181 -19.17 16.45 7.58
CA ALA A 181 -18.81 15.96 8.91
C ALA A 181 -18.22 17.05 9.83
N GLY A 182 -17.87 18.22 9.28
CA GLY A 182 -17.28 19.32 10.04
C GLY A 182 -15.83 19.10 10.47
N THR A 183 -15.18 18.04 9.98
CA THR A 183 -13.80 17.66 10.32
C THR A 183 -12.77 18.09 9.26
N LEU A 184 -13.20 18.69 8.15
CA LEU A 184 -12.34 19.19 7.08
C LEU A 184 -11.23 20.14 7.58
N ALA A 185 -11.57 21.07 8.49
CA ALA A 185 -10.62 22.03 9.01
C ALA A 185 -9.46 21.36 9.78
N ARG A 186 -9.70 20.22 10.42
CA ARG A 186 -8.64 19.47 11.14
C ARG A 186 -7.58 18.95 10.19
N VAL A 187 -7.96 18.63 8.96
CA VAL A 187 -7.08 18.01 7.96
C VAL A 187 -6.39 19.03 7.06
N ILE A 188 -6.98 20.21 6.86
CA ILE A 188 -6.43 21.25 5.97
C ILE A 188 -5.69 22.34 6.74
N ALA A 189 -6.15 22.71 7.93
CA ALA A 189 -5.64 23.89 8.62
C ALA A 189 -4.25 23.67 9.26
N GLY A 190 -3.59 24.76 9.62
CA GLY A 190 -2.33 24.74 10.36
C GLY A 190 -1.17 24.13 9.55
N PRO A 191 -0.32 23.29 10.15
CA PRO A 191 0.86 22.74 9.48
C PRO A 191 0.50 21.73 8.37
N TRP A 192 -0.72 21.19 8.37
CA TRP A 192 -1.15 20.15 7.43
C TRP A 192 -1.24 20.63 5.99
N ILE A 193 -1.47 21.93 5.75
CA ILE A 193 -1.50 22.50 4.41
C ILE A 193 -0.17 22.31 3.67
N ILE A 194 0.95 22.28 4.40
CA ILE A 194 2.29 22.05 3.83
C ILE A 194 2.39 20.62 3.30
N LEU A 195 1.85 19.64 4.03
CA LEU A 195 1.82 18.26 3.57
C LEU A 195 0.91 18.10 2.35
N TRP A 196 -0.24 18.79 2.32
CA TRP A 196 -1.09 18.82 1.13
C TRP A 196 -0.39 19.43 -0.09
N ALA A 197 0.43 20.47 0.11
CA ALA A 197 1.25 21.02 -0.97
C ALA A 197 2.26 20.00 -1.50
N VAL A 198 2.92 19.24 -0.61
CA VAL A 198 3.83 18.15 -1.00
C VAL A 198 3.09 17.05 -1.77
N VAL A 199 1.90 16.64 -1.31
CA VAL A 199 1.04 15.69 -2.02
C VAL A 199 0.67 16.22 -3.41
N ALA A 200 0.22 17.48 -3.50
CA ALA A 200 -0.13 18.10 -4.77
C ALA A 200 1.04 18.12 -5.76
N VAL A 201 2.25 18.52 -5.31
CA VAL A 201 3.47 18.50 -6.12
C VAL A 201 3.79 17.09 -6.59
N SER A 202 3.62 16.08 -5.73
CA SER A 202 3.91 14.68 -6.07
C SER A 202 3.01 14.12 -7.17
N LEU A 203 1.79 14.65 -7.31
CA LEU A 203 0.84 14.23 -8.34
C LEU A 203 1.11 14.88 -9.71
N VAL A 204 1.81 16.02 -9.77
CA VAL A 204 2.02 16.76 -11.03
C VAL A 204 2.78 15.91 -12.05
N LEU A 205 3.87 15.26 -11.64
CA LEU A 205 4.72 14.51 -12.55
C LEU A 205 3.97 13.31 -13.17
N PRO A 206 3.36 12.39 -12.38
CA PRO A 206 2.59 11.28 -12.94
C PRO A 206 1.41 11.72 -13.80
N LEU A 207 0.72 12.81 -13.43
CA LEU A 207 -0.42 13.31 -14.23
C LEU A 207 0.05 13.93 -15.56
N SER A 208 1.22 14.55 -15.60
CA SER A 208 1.79 15.12 -16.83
C SER A 208 2.14 14.05 -17.87
N GLU A 209 2.43 12.82 -17.44
CA GLU A 209 2.65 11.65 -18.30
C GLU A 209 1.39 11.27 -19.10
N LEU A 210 0.20 11.43 -18.50
CA LEU A 210 -1.08 11.19 -19.21
C LEU A 210 -1.31 12.20 -20.34
N VAL A 211 -0.72 13.39 -20.24
CA VAL A 211 -0.82 14.48 -21.23
C VAL A 211 0.36 14.45 -22.22
N GLY A 212 1.30 13.53 -22.06
CA GLY A 212 2.45 13.34 -22.97
C GLY A 212 3.56 14.39 -22.82
N ARG A 213 3.72 15.00 -21.64
CA ARG A 213 4.62 16.15 -21.42
C ARG A 213 5.85 15.90 -20.54
N ALA A 214 6.16 14.66 -20.17
CA ALA A 214 7.11 14.42 -19.09
C ALA A 214 8.60 14.28 -19.54
N PRO A 215 9.54 14.88 -18.79
CA PRO A 215 10.98 14.71 -18.98
C PRO A 215 11.53 13.40 -18.36
N ALA A 216 12.64 12.91 -18.91
CA ALA A 216 13.25 11.59 -18.65
C ALA A 216 14.01 11.42 -17.31
N VAL A 217 13.64 12.10 -16.22
CA VAL A 217 14.38 12.03 -14.95
C VAL A 217 13.71 11.05 -13.98
N SER A 218 14.00 9.76 -14.17
CA SER A 218 13.32 8.64 -13.48
C SER A 218 13.51 8.61 -11.96
N GLY A 219 14.74 8.85 -11.47
CA GLY A 219 15.06 8.70 -10.04
C GLY A 219 14.49 9.79 -9.13
N ILE A 220 14.56 11.05 -9.55
CA ILE A 220 14.02 12.19 -8.77
C ILE A 220 12.49 12.12 -8.73
N THR A 221 11.86 11.75 -9.86
CA THR A 221 10.41 11.55 -9.93
C THR A 221 9.95 10.50 -8.93
N ALA A 222 10.64 9.36 -8.86
CA ALA A 222 10.29 8.31 -7.91
C ALA A 222 10.40 8.77 -6.44
N LEU A 223 11.45 9.53 -6.11
CA LEU A 223 11.63 10.07 -4.76
C LEU A 223 10.52 11.07 -4.40
N VAL A 224 10.15 11.96 -5.32
CA VAL A 224 9.06 12.93 -5.13
C VAL A 224 7.72 12.23 -4.89
N VAL A 225 7.41 11.18 -5.66
CA VAL A 225 6.19 10.40 -5.48
C VAL A 225 6.20 9.67 -4.14
N LEU A 226 7.30 9.03 -3.76
CA LEU A 226 7.41 8.35 -2.46
C LEU A 226 7.26 9.33 -1.27
N VAL A 227 7.85 10.52 -1.37
CA VAL A 227 7.69 11.58 -0.37
C VAL A 227 6.23 12.06 -0.32
N GLY A 228 5.57 12.19 -1.47
CA GLY A 228 4.14 12.49 -1.56
C GLY A 228 3.26 11.45 -0.86
N VAL A 229 3.50 10.16 -1.12
CA VAL A 229 2.79 9.05 -0.46
C VAL A 229 2.99 9.11 1.06
N LEU A 230 4.22 9.35 1.53
CA LEU A 230 4.50 9.51 2.96
C LEU A 230 3.81 10.73 3.55
N ALA A 231 3.81 11.87 2.86
CA ALA A 231 3.11 13.08 3.27
C ALA A 231 1.59 12.86 3.38
N LEU A 232 1.00 12.11 2.43
CA LEU A 232 -0.41 11.72 2.47
C LEU A 232 -0.72 10.85 3.69
N ARG A 233 0.12 9.86 4.00
CA ARG A 233 -0.05 9.03 5.21
C ARG A 233 0.07 9.86 6.47
N ALA A 234 1.08 10.73 6.54
CA ALA A 234 1.30 11.59 7.70
C ALA A 234 0.12 12.54 7.93
N VAL A 235 -0.38 13.22 6.88
CA VAL A 235 -1.51 14.15 7.04
C VAL A 235 -2.76 13.40 7.48
N VAL A 236 -3.08 12.25 6.89
CA VAL A 236 -4.28 11.47 7.28
C VAL A 236 -4.18 10.96 8.71
N ILE A 237 -3.01 10.47 9.15
CA ILE A 237 -2.85 9.87 10.47
C ILE A 237 -2.79 10.94 11.56
N PHE A 238 -1.89 11.93 11.43
CA PHE A 238 -1.65 12.86 12.53
C PHE A 238 -2.70 13.97 12.64
N SER A 239 -3.37 14.36 11.55
CA SER A 239 -4.43 15.37 11.62
C SER A 239 -5.68 14.90 12.38
N ALA A 240 -5.91 13.59 12.46
CA ALA A 240 -7.04 13.03 13.19
C ALA A 240 -6.80 12.95 14.71
N GLN A 241 -5.53 12.99 15.14
CA GLN A 241 -5.13 12.82 16.54
C GLN A 241 -5.02 14.14 17.32
N MET A 242 -5.16 15.28 16.65
CA MET A 242 -5.13 16.63 17.23
C MET A 242 -6.52 17.26 17.27
#